data_AF-A0A348USZ6-F1
#
_entry.id   AF-A0A348USZ6-F1
#
_cell.length_a   1.000
_cell.length_b   1.000
_cell.length_c   1.000
_cell.angle_alpha   90.00
_cell.angle_beta   90.00
_cell.angle_gamma   90.00
#
_symmetry.space_group_name_H-M   'P 1'
#
loop_
_entity.id
_entity.type
_entity.pdbx_description
1 polymer ?
#
loop_
_entity_poly.entity_id
_entity_poly.type
_entity_poly.pdbx_seq_one_letter_code
_entity_poly.pdbx_strand_id
1 'polypeptide(L)' 'MEEITKQIENAHLLVNRIRSEVGKTLVGQEKLVDGLLTGLLTGGHVLIEGVPGLAKTSAVKAL' A
#
# COMPACT_ATOMS: atom_id res chain seq x y z
N MET A 1 19.09 19.98 2.18
CA MET A 1 18.22 19.39 1.14
C MET A 1 18.66 17.98 0.77
N GLU A 2 19.96 17.76 0.54
CA GLU A 2 20.51 16.44 0.16
C GLU A 2 20.16 15.29 1.15
N GLU A 3 20.20 15.55 2.46
CA GLU A 3 19.83 14.57 3.49
C GLU A 3 18.36 14.12 3.41
N ILE A 4 17.44 15.07 3.16
CA ILE A 4 16.00 14.78 3.06
C ILE A 4 15.73 13.93 1.82
N THR A 5 16.36 14.26 0.68
CA THR A 5 16.24 13.47 -0.55
C THR A 5 16.67 12.02 -0.31
N LYS A 6 17.80 11.81 0.38
CA LYS A 6 18.32 10.47 0.67
C LYS A 6 17.39 9.68 1.59
N GLN A 7 16.76 10.33 2.57
CA GLN A 7 15.75 9.68 3.42
C GLN A 7 14.51 9.28 2.61
N ILE A 8 14.04 10.14 1.72
CA ILE A 8 12.90 9.85 0.83
C ILE A 8 13.21 8.68 -0.10
N GLU A 9 14.41 8.63 -0.69
CA GLU A 9 14.83 7.51 -1.56
C GLU A 9 14.80 6.18 -0.82
N ASN A 10 15.38 6.13 0.39
CA ASN A 10 15.38 4.91 1.21
C ASN A 10 13.95 4.46 1.58
N ALA A 11 13.08 5.40 1.98
CA ALA A 11 11.69 5.10 2.29
C ALA A 11 10.94 4.60 1.04
N HIS A 12 11.17 5.22 -0.12
CA HIS A 12 10.57 4.83 -1.39
C HIS A 12 10.93 3.39 -1.80
N LEU A 13 12.16 2.95 -1.56
CA LEU A 13 12.58 1.56 -1.82
C LEU A 13 11.75 0.55 -0.99
N LEU A 14 11.53 0.84 0.29
CA LEU A 14 10.72 -0.01 1.16
C LEU A 14 9.27 -0.08 0.67
N VAL A 15 8.65 1.08 0.39
CA VAL A 15 7.26 1.16 -0.08
C VAL A 15 7.07 0.38 -1.38
N ASN A 16 8.00 0.52 -2.33
CA ASN A 16 7.91 -0.21 -3.60
C ASN A 16 8.10 -1.71 -3.43
N ARG A 17 8.94 -2.14 -2.48
CA ARG A 17 9.08 -3.56 -2.16
C ARG A 17 7.77 -4.14 -1.62
N ILE A 18 7.10 -3.42 -0.72
CA ILE A 18 5.79 -3.84 -0.20
C ILE A 18 4.75 -3.91 -1.32
N ARG A 19 4.64 -2.86 -2.15
CA ARG A 19 3.74 -2.85 -3.32
C ARG A 19 3.99 -4.05 -4.24
N SER A 20 5.24 -4.34 -4.55
CA SER A 20 5.62 -5.45 -5.42
C SER A 20 5.20 -6.80 -4.85
N GLU A 21 5.39 -7.04 -3.55
CA GLU A 21 4.97 -8.29 -2.91
C GLU A 21 3.44 -8.43 -2.87
N VAL A 22 2.72 -7.36 -2.51
CA VAL A 22 1.25 -7.36 -2.48
C VAL A 22 0.69 -7.59 -3.89
N GLY A 23 1.26 -6.96 -4.91
CA GLY A 23 0.85 -7.07 -6.31
C GLY A 23 0.93 -8.50 -6.89
N LYS A 24 1.71 -9.40 -6.28
CA LYS A 24 1.73 -10.84 -6.66
C LYS A 24 0.39 -11.52 -6.38
N THR A 25 -0.39 -11.01 -5.43
CA THR A 25 -1.68 -11.58 -5.01
C THR A 25 -2.87 -10.67 -5.37
N LEU A 26 -2.65 -9.36 -5.46
CA LEU A 26 -3.65 -8.36 -5.77
C LEU A 26 -3.40 -7.71 -7.13
N VAL A 27 -3.98 -8.28 -8.18
CA VAL A 27 -3.86 -7.74 -9.54
C VAL A 27 -4.86 -6.61 -9.76
N GLY A 28 -4.39 -5.46 -10.24
CA GLY A 28 -5.24 -4.33 -10.66
C GLY A 28 -5.83 -3.50 -9.52
N GLN A 29 -5.30 -3.62 -8.30
CA GLN A 29 -5.80 -2.94 -7.10
C GLN A 29 -4.83 -1.90 -6.53
N GLU A 30 -4.02 -1.24 -7.38
CA GLU A 30 -2.97 -0.31 -6.95
C GLU A 30 -3.48 0.81 -6.03
N LYS A 31 -4.62 1.42 -6.38
CA LYS A 31 -5.22 2.50 -5.57
C LYS A 31 -5.63 2.04 -4.17
N LEU A 32 -6.11 0.80 -4.06
CA LEU A 32 -6.49 0.23 -2.77
C LEU A 32 -5.23 0.01 -1.92
N VAL A 33 -4.17 -0.57 -2.51
CA VAL A 33 -2.89 -0.78 -1.83
C VAL A 33 -2.30 0.55 -1.35
N ASP A 34 -2.33 1.59 -2.18
CA ASP A 34 -1.84 2.93 -1.80
C ASP A 34 -2.63 3.53 -0.63
N GLY A 35 -3.95 3.41 -0.63
CA GLY A 35 -4.79 3.88 0.47
C GLY A 35 -4.52 3.13 1.78
N LEU A 36 -4.36 1.81 1.71
CA LEU A 36 -4.05 0.98 2.86
C LEU A 36 -2.66 1.28 3.44
N LEU A 37 -1.64 1.42 2.58
CA LEU A 37 -0.29 1.81 3.01
C LEU A 37 -0.28 3.21 3.63
N THR A 38 -1.04 4.15 3.05
CA THR A 38 -1.19 5.49 3.63
C THR A 38 -1.82 5.41 5.02
N GLY A 39 -2.91 4.68 5.19
CA GLY A 39 -3.55 4.49 6.49
C GLY A 39 -2.60 3.86 7.52
N LEU A 40 -1.92 2.78 7.14
CA LEU A 40 -0.97 2.07 8.00
C LEU A 40 0.19 2.97 8.45
N LEU A 41 0.84 3.68 7.53
CA LEU A 41 2.01 4.51 7.82
C LEU A 41 1.67 5.77 8.59
N THR A 42 0.45 6.28 8.45
CA THR A 42 0.00 7.51 9.14
C THR A 42 -0.75 7.21 10.44
N GLY A 43 -1.05 5.94 10.74
CA GLY A 43 -1.95 5.55 11.84
C GLY A 43 -3.41 5.97 11.60
N GLY A 44 -3.77 6.24 10.34
CA GLY A 44 -5.14 6.57 9.93
C GLY A 44 -6.03 5.34 9.78
N HIS A 45 -7.33 5.58 9.61
CA HIS A 45 -8.32 4.53 9.39
C HIS A 45 -8.80 4.53 7.94
N VAL A 46 -9.01 3.35 7.37
CA VAL A 46 -9.46 3.16 5.99
C VAL A 46 -10.78 2.40 5.98
N LEU A 47 -11.78 2.94 5.29
CA LEU A 47 -13.03 2.25 4.96
C LEU A 47 -12.93 1.70 3.53
N ILE A 48 -13.19 0.41 3.36
CA ILE A 48 -13.13 -0.26 2.05
C ILE A 48 -14.55 -0.64 1.61
N GLU A 49 -15.09 0.07 0.64
CA GLU A 49 -16.41 -0.18 0.07
C GLU A 49 -16.32 -0.67 -1.38
N GLY A 50 -17.27 -1.50 -1.80
CA GLY A 50 -17.38 -1.98 -3.18
C GLY A 50 -18.22 -3.25 -3.27
N VAL A 51 -18.45 -3.73 -4.48
CA VAL A 51 -19.21 -4.98 -4.70
C VAL A 51 -18.43 -6.24 -4.27
N PRO A 52 -19.08 -7.37 -3.97
CA PRO A 52 -18.41 -8.63 -3.63
C PRO A 52 -17.43 -9.08 -4.73
N GLY A 53 -16.35 -9.77 -4.34
CA GLY A 53 -15.38 -10.34 -5.29
C GLY A 53 -14.19 -9.46 -5.70
N LEU A 54 -14.13 -8.19 -5.26
CA LEU A 54 -13.05 -7.25 -5.61
C LEU A 54 -11.78 -7.37 -4.73
N ALA A 55 -11.45 -8.58 -4.27
CA ALA A 55 -10.26 -8.87 -3.46
C ALA A 55 -10.10 -8.02 -2.16
N LYS A 56 -11.14 -7.32 -1.68
CA LYS A 56 -11.09 -6.47 -0.47
C LYS A 56 -10.52 -7.19 0.75
N THR A 57 -11.00 -8.40 1.03
CA THR A 57 -10.51 -9.22 2.16
C THR A 57 -9.07 -9.67 1.95
N SER A 58 -8.69 -10.02 0.72
CA SER A 58 -7.31 -10.40 0.38
C SER A 58 -6.37 -9.21 0.55
N ALA A 59 -6.82 -7.98 0.21
CA ALA A 59 -6.07 -6.75 0.36
C ALA A 59 -5.64 -6.52 1.80
N VAL A 60 -6.59 -6.65 2.74
CA VAL A 60 -6.35 -6.46 4.17
C VAL A 60 -5.42 -7.53 4.74
N LYS A 61 -5.46 -8.77 4.21
CA LYS A 61 -4.60 -9.86 4.68
C LYS A 61 -3.17 -9.81 4.13
N ALA A 62 -2.95 -9.09 3.03
CA ALA A 62 -1.66 -9.00 2.36
C ALA A 62 -0.72 -7.96 2.99
N LEU A 63 -1.25 -7.09 3.85
CA LEU A 63 -0.54 -6.05 4.61
C LEU A 63 -0.51 -6.41 6.09
#